data_AF-A0A9D4ST65-F1
#
_entry.id   AF-A0A9D4ST65-F1
#
_cell.length_a   1.000
_cell.length_b   1.000
_cell.length_c   1.000
_cell.angle_alpha   90.00
_cell.angle_beta   90.00
_cell.angle_gamma   90.00
#
_symmetry.space_group_name_H-M   'P 1'
#
loop_
_entity.id
_entity.type
_entity.pdbx_description
1 polymer ?
#
loop_
_entity_poly.entity_id
_entity_poly.type
_entity_poly.pdbx_seq_one_letter_code
_entity_poly.pdbx_strand_id
1 'polypeptide(L)'
;MPTQNRIVNFKNKGKDQQEMRRRRNEVSVELRKQRKDDQILKRRNVSFSEDPVSPLHEQNKGSFASVEEMVAGLTSPDPDVQLMATQSVRKMLSRERHPPIDAMIQAGVVPVLVSALAKDSCPSLQFEAAWALTNIASGTAEQTDTLIQAGAVPLFVRLLGSSHANVCEQAVWALGNIAGDGPSLRDLVLQAGILKPLLALARPDAPAILCMVRVPEEIMAGD
;
A
#
# COMPACT_ATOMS: atom_id res chain seq x y z
N MET A 1 -42.35 26.57 -9.26
CA MET A 1 -40.97 26.16 -9.62
C MET A 1 -40.62 24.88 -8.88
N PRO A 2 -40.38 23.75 -9.55
CA PRO A 2 -39.97 22.52 -8.87
C PRO A 2 -38.53 22.68 -8.35
N THR A 3 -38.30 22.37 -7.07
CA THR A 3 -37.01 22.47 -6.41
C THR A 3 -35.98 21.49 -7.01
N GLN A 4 -34.74 21.95 -7.17
CA GLN A 4 -33.59 21.24 -7.76
C GLN A 4 -33.47 19.77 -7.30
N ASN A 5 -33.84 19.47 -6.05
CA ASN A 5 -33.81 18.12 -5.46
C ASN A 5 -34.72 17.09 -6.14
N ARG A 6 -35.82 17.51 -6.77
CA ARG A 6 -36.72 16.57 -7.49
C ARG A 6 -36.12 16.04 -8.79
N ILE A 7 -35.22 16.80 -9.42
CA ILE A 7 -34.57 16.44 -10.70
C ILE A 7 -33.45 15.41 -10.47
N VAL A 8 -32.80 15.43 -9.30
CA VAL A 8 -31.74 14.48 -8.95
C VAL A 8 -32.31 13.08 -8.70
N ASN A 9 -33.46 12.99 -8.03
CA ASN A 9 -34.11 11.71 -7.73
C ASN A 9 -34.65 10.98 -8.98
N PHE A 10 -34.88 11.69 -10.09
CA PHE A 10 -35.33 11.09 -11.35
C PHE A 10 -34.19 10.62 -12.27
N LYS A 11 -32.95 11.11 -12.08
CA LYS A 11 -31.81 10.77 -12.96
C LYS A 11 -31.14 9.42 -12.67
N ASN A 12 -31.49 8.79 -11.55
CA ASN A 12 -30.95 7.49 -11.13
C ASN A 12 -31.97 6.35 -11.18
N LYS A 13 -33.23 6.63 -11.56
CA LYS A 13 -34.26 5.60 -11.69
C LYS A 13 -34.06 4.87 -13.02
N GLY A 14 -33.44 3.69 -12.98
CA GLY A 14 -33.26 2.81 -14.14
C GLY A 14 -31.84 2.68 -14.69
N LYS A 15 -30.82 3.28 -14.04
CA LYS A 15 -29.43 2.98 -14.38
C LYS A 15 -28.98 1.74 -13.63
N ASP A 16 -28.41 0.79 -14.34
CA ASP A 16 -27.88 -0.44 -13.77
C ASP A 16 -26.90 -0.10 -12.63
N GLN A 17 -27.20 -0.59 -11.42
CA GLN A 17 -26.40 -0.30 -10.24
C GLN A 17 -24.96 -0.79 -10.43
N GLN A 18 -24.75 -1.83 -11.23
CA GLN A 18 -23.41 -2.29 -11.60
C GLN A 18 -22.67 -1.28 -12.48
N GLU A 19 -23.34 -0.70 -13.48
CA GLU A 19 -22.74 0.34 -14.33
C GLU A 19 -22.40 1.61 -13.54
N MET A 20 -23.25 2.02 -12.59
CA MET A 20 -22.98 3.16 -11.72
C MET A 20 -21.79 2.91 -10.78
N ARG A 21 -21.67 1.70 -10.24
CA ARG A 21 -20.50 1.29 -9.42
C ARG A 21 -19.23 1.25 -10.28
N ARG A 22 -19.31 0.69 -11.50
CA ARG A 22 -18.19 0.64 -12.44
C ARG A 22 -17.69 2.04 -12.80
N ARG A 23 -18.60 2.97 -13.15
CA ARG A 23 -18.24 4.37 -13.43
C ARG A 23 -17.61 5.06 -12.23
N ARG A 24 -18.08 4.81 -11.00
CA ARG A 24 -17.42 5.35 -9.78
C ARG A 24 -16.01 4.83 -9.60
N ASN A 25 -15.79 3.54 -9.86
CA ASN A 25 -14.45 2.94 -9.78
C ASN A 25 -13.51 3.51 -10.84
N GLU A 26 -13.95 3.58 -12.10
CA GLU A 26 -13.18 4.17 -13.21
C GLU A 26 -12.80 5.63 -12.90
N VAL A 27 -13.76 6.41 -12.39
CA VAL A 27 -13.50 7.79 -11.94
C VAL A 27 -12.52 7.83 -10.77
N SER A 28 -12.63 6.92 -9.80
CA SER A 28 -11.71 6.85 -8.66
C SER A 28 -10.27 6.54 -9.09
N VAL A 29 -10.10 5.64 -10.07
CA VAL A 29 -8.81 5.28 -10.70
C VAL A 29 -8.22 6.46 -11.46
N GLU A 30 -9.01 7.12 -12.32
CA GLU A 30 -8.56 8.27 -13.10
C GLU A 30 -8.18 9.45 -12.19
N LEU A 31 -8.93 9.67 -11.11
CA LEU A 31 -8.57 10.66 -10.08
C LEU A 31 -7.27 10.30 -9.34
N ARG A 32 -6.89 9.01 -9.24
CA ARG A 32 -5.57 8.63 -8.69
C ARG A 32 -4.46 9.02 -9.65
N LYS A 33 -4.66 8.75 -10.95
CA LYS A 33 -3.73 9.09 -12.01
C LYS A 33 -3.52 10.60 -12.08
N GLN A 34 -4.61 11.38 -12.11
CA GLN A 34 -4.56 12.85 -12.12
C GLN A 34 -3.92 13.45 -10.86
N ARG A 35 -4.22 12.93 -9.66
CA ARG A 35 -3.58 13.42 -8.43
C ARG A 35 -2.08 13.12 -8.38
N LYS A 36 -1.65 11.96 -8.91
CA LYS A 36 -0.23 11.63 -9.08
C LYS A 36 0.43 12.62 -10.06
N ASP A 37 -0.23 12.92 -11.17
CA ASP A 37 0.24 13.88 -12.16
C ASP A 37 0.30 15.33 -11.62
N ASP A 38 -0.70 15.74 -10.82
CA ASP A 38 -0.72 17.05 -10.17
C ASP A 38 0.36 17.19 -9.09
N GLN A 39 0.66 16.11 -8.37
CA GLN A 39 1.74 16.09 -7.38
C GLN A 39 3.11 16.18 -8.09
N ILE A 40 3.25 15.57 -9.27
CA ILE A 40 4.41 15.72 -10.16
C ILE A 40 4.55 17.17 -10.65
N LEU A 41 3.45 17.81 -11.07
CA LEU A 41 3.45 19.19 -11.54
C LEU A 41 3.83 20.19 -10.44
N LYS A 42 3.34 19.97 -9.21
CA LYS A 42 3.67 20.82 -8.05
C LYS A 42 5.12 20.68 -7.61
N ARG A 43 5.71 19.47 -7.69
CA ARG A 43 7.13 19.24 -7.39
C ARG A 43 8.09 19.78 -8.45
N ARG A 44 7.69 19.85 -9.73
CA ARG A 44 8.49 20.54 -10.76
C ARG A 44 8.68 22.03 -10.49
N ASN A 45 7.78 22.65 -9.72
CA ASN A 45 7.81 24.07 -9.40
C ASN A 45 8.51 24.40 -8.07
N VAL A 46 8.92 23.39 -7.30
CA VAL A 46 9.66 23.53 -6.04
C VAL A 46 10.78 22.49 -6.04
N SER A 47 11.97 22.91 -6.46
CA SER A 47 13.21 22.15 -6.25
C SER A 47 13.52 22.16 -4.76
N PHE A 48 13.26 21.05 -4.06
CA PHE A 48 13.89 20.75 -2.77
C PHE A 48 14.21 19.25 -2.71
N SER A 49 15.52 18.98 -2.67
CA SER A 49 16.13 17.73 -2.26
C SER A 49 15.83 17.50 -0.78
N GLU A 50 15.03 16.49 -0.47
CA GLU A 50 15.04 15.79 0.82
C GLU A 50 14.18 14.53 0.65
N ASP A 51 14.84 13.38 0.52
CA ASP A 51 14.21 12.07 0.59
C ASP A 51 13.50 11.91 1.96
N PRO A 52 12.34 11.24 2.04
CA PRO A 52 11.69 10.98 3.32
C PRO A 52 12.61 10.11 4.20
N VAL A 53 13.21 10.74 5.22
CA VAL A 53 14.18 10.14 6.13
C VAL A 53 13.48 9.10 7.01
N SER A 54 13.93 7.85 6.91
CA SER A 54 13.55 6.78 7.83
C SER A 54 14.08 7.11 9.25
N PRO A 55 13.32 6.93 10.35
CA PRO A 55 13.76 7.30 11.71
C PRO A 55 14.94 6.50 12.27
N LEU A 56 15.44 5.51 11.53
CA LEU A 56 16.55 4.65 11.94
C LEU A 56 17.84 5.10 11.22
N HIS A 57 18.84 5.46 12.02
CA HIS A 57 20.16 5.94 11.63
C HIS A 57 20.80 5.04 10.55
N GLU A 58 20.88 5.52 9.32
CA GLU A 58 21.50 4.82 8.19
C GLU A 58 23.03 4.80 8.37
N GLN A 59 23.56 3.72 8.94
CA GLN A 59 24.97 3.37 8.71
C GLN A 59 25.10 2.82 7.30
N ASN A 60 25.67 3.63 6.41
CA ASN A 60 26.00 3.32 5.03
C ASN A 60 27.08 2.21 4.94
N LYS A 61 26.72 0.96 5.22
CA LYS A 61 27.57 -0.22 5.07
C LYS A 61 26.97 -1.12 3.98
N GLY A 62 27.57 -1.11 2.80
CA GLY A 62 27.22 -2.02 1.70
C GLY A 62 26.07 -1.52 0.82
N SER A 63 26.41 -0.92 -0.32
CA SER A 63 25.44 -0.73 -1.41
C SER A 63 25.36 -2.00 -2.24
N PHE A 64 24.18 -2.61 -2.34
CA PHE A 64 23.91 -3.61 -3.37
C PHE A 64 23.91 -2.92 -4.75
N ALA A 65 24.77 -3.37 -5.66
CA ALA A 65 24.96 -2.75 -6.96
C ALA A 65 24.01 -3.31 -8.03
N SER A 66 23.51 -4.54 -7.84
CA SER A 66 22.59 -5.19 -8.79
C SER A 66 21.35 -5.80 -8.12
N VAL A 67 20.34 -6.13 -8.92
CA VAL A 67 19.10 -6.78 -8.44
C VAL A 67 19.40 -8.19 -7.92
N GLU A 68 20.30 -8.91 -8.58
CA GLU A 68 20.72 -10.26 -8.21
C GLU A 68 21.40 -10.26 -6.82
N GLU A 69 22.26 -9.28 -6.55
CA GLU A 69 22.90 -9.14 -5.25
C GLU A 69 21.87 -8.82 -4.15
N MET A 70 20.87 -7.97 -4.44
CA MET A 70 19.80 -7.69 -3.50
C MET A 70 19.02 -8.96 -3.16
N VAL A 71 18.64 -9.75 -4.17
CA VAL A 71 17.89 -11.01 -3.97
C VAL A 71 18.72 -12.02 -3.17
N ALA A 72 20.02 -12.13 -3.45
CA ALA A 72 20.92 -12.95 -2.65
C ALA A 72 20.97 -12.46 -1.19
N GLY A 73 21.04 -11.15 -0.97
CA GLY A 73 21.02 -10.54 0.36
C GLY A 73 19.72 -10.80 1.14
N LEU A 74 18.56 -10.77 0.46
CA LEU A 74 17.26 -11.04 1.09
C LEU A 74 17.16 -12.45 1.72
N THR A 75 17.92 -13.41 1.18
CA THR A 75 17.92 -14.82 1.63
C THR A 75 19.14 -15.18 2.49
N SER A 76 20.02 -14.21 2.77
CA SER A 76 21.19 -14.39 3.62
C SER A 76 20.81 -14.91 5.00
N PRO A 77 21.61 -15.79 5.64
CA PRO A 77 21.37 -16.17 7.03
C PRO A 77 21.66 -15.02 8.03
N ASP A 78 22.38 -13.98 7.60
CA ASP A 78 22.72 -12.83 8.42
C ASP A 78 21.56 -11.81 8.45
N PRO A 79 20.95 -11.54 9.63
CA PRO A 79 19.85 -10.59 9.77
C PRO A 79 20.19 -9.16 9.32
N ASP A 80 21.43 -8.71 9.49
CA ASP A 80 21.85 -7.37 9.09
C ASP A 80 21.89 -7.29 7.55
N VAL A 81 22.41 -8.33 6.89
CA VAL A 81 22.42 -8.42 5.43
C VAL A 81 20.99 -8.50 4.87
N GLN A 82 20.10 -9.27 5.49
CA GLN A 82 18.68 -9.31 5.11
C GLN A 82 18.03 -7.92 5.20
N LEU A 83 18.27 -7.19 6.30
CA LEU A 83 17.71 -5.86 6.50
C LEU A 83 18.24 -4.86 5.47
N MET A 84 19.55 -4.83 5.25
CA MET A 84 20.18 -3.96 4.24
C MET A 84 19.66 -4.26 2.83
N ALA A 85 19.53 -5.54 2.47
CA ALA A 85 18.97 -5.93 1.18
C ALA A 85 17.51 -5.49 1.03
N THR A 86 16.70 -5.65 2.08
CA THR A 86 15.29 -5.22 2.10
C THR A 86 15.17 -3.71 1.95
N GLN A 87 16.04 -2.94 2.62
CA GLN A 87 16.12 -1.48 2.46
C GLN A 87 16.49 -1.08 1.03
N SER A 88 17.46 -1.75 0.41
CA SER A 88 17.85 -1.50 -0.98
C SER A 88 16.72 -1.79 -1.95
N VAL A 89 15.99 -2.91 -1.77
CA VAL A 89 14.80 -3.24 -2.55
C VAL A 89 13.72 -2.16 -2.39
N ARG A 90 13.41 -1.75 -1.15
CA ARG A 90 12.45 -0.67 -0.90
C ARG A 90 12.87 0.62 -1.62
N LYS A 91 14.13 1.05 -1.47
CA LYS A 91 14.67 2.26 -2.12
C LYS A 91 14.53 2.18 -3.64
N MET A 92 14.81 1.03 -4.24
CA MET A 92 14.64 0.82 -5.68
C MET A 92 13.18 0.95 -6.11
N LEU A 93 12.25 0.40 -5.33
CA LEU A 93 10.81 0.46 -5.60
C LEU A 93 10.20 1.85 -5.31
N SER A 94 10.85 2.68 -4.49
CA SER A 94 10.44 4.05 -4.18
C SER A 94 10.84 5.10 -5.22
N ARG A 95 11.56 4.70 -6.28
CA ARG A 95 12.02 5.64 -7.32
C ARG A 95 10.83 6.30 -8.02
N GLU A 96 10.87 7.63 -8.10
CA GLU A 96 9.76 8.41 -8.69
C GLU A 96 9.53 8.13 -10.18
N ARG A 97 10.60 7.82 -10.93
CA ARG A 97 10.56 7.57 -12.38
C ARG A 97 10.81 6.10 -12.65
N HIS A 98 9.79 5.43 -13.20
CA HIS A 98 9.82 4.04 -13.64
C HIS A 98 10.47 3.09 -12.62
N PRO A 99 9.86 2.92 -11.42
CA PRO A 99 10.35 1.91 -10.49
C PRO A 99 10.30 0.53 -11.18
N PRO A 100 11.35 -0.31 -11.04
CA PRO A 100 11.45 -1.58 -11.74
C PRO A 100 10.61 -2.67 -11.06
N ILE A 101 9.30 -2.43 -10.90
CA ILE A 101 8.39 -3.31 -10.15
C ILE A 101 8.35 -4.71 -10.77
N ASP A 102 8.12 -4.80 -12.09
CA ASP A 102 8.02 -6.10 -12.78
C ASP A 102 9.33 -6.89 -12.71
N ALA A 103 10.47 -6.21 -12.84
CA ALA A 103 11.77 -6.85 -12.72
C ALA A 103 12.01 -7.41 -11.31
N MET A 104 11.59 -6.69 -10.25
CA MET A 104 11.68 -7.16 -8.87
C MET A 104 10.75 -8.35 -8.61
N ILE A 105 9.54 -8.32 -9.15
CA ILE A 105 8.60 -9.45 -9.08
C ILE A 105 9.20 -10.68 -9.77
N GLN A 106 9.71 -10.52 -11.00
CA GLN A 106 10.35 -11.60 -11.77
C GLN A 106 11.60 -12.15 -11.08
N ALA A 107 12.34 -11.31 -10.36
CA ALA A 107 13.49 -11.71 -9.57
C ALA A 107 13.13 -12.45 -8.26
N GLY A 108 11.84 -12.69 -7.98
CA GLY A 108 11.40 -13.49 -6.83
C GLY A 108 11.42 -12.73 -5.50
N VAL A 109 11.38 -11.40 -5.53
CA VAL A 109 11.42 -10.57 -4.31
C VAL A 109 10.16 -10.75 -3.45
N VAL A 110 8.97 -10.85 -4.07
CA VAL A 110 7.68 -10.83 -3.36
C VAL A 110 7.56 -11.93 -2.31
N PRO A 111 7.79 -13.24 -2.61
CA PRO A 111 7.68 -14.28 -1.59
C PRO A 111 8.61 -14.09 -0.39
N VAL A 112 9.81 -13.56 -0.63
CA VAL A 112 10.81 -13.33 0.43
C VAL A 112 10.38 -12.18 1.34
N LEU A 113 9.88 -11.08 0.77
CA LEU A 113 9.34 -9.97 1.55
C LEU A 113 8.08 -10.37 2.34
N VAL A 114 7.20 -11.18 1.74
CA VAL A 114 6.00 -11.68 2.44
C VAL A 114 6.40 -12.58 3.62
N SER A 115 7.40 -13.45 3.45
CA SER A 115 7.97 -14.24 4.56
C SER A 115 8.56 -13.35 5.65
N ALA A 116 9.20 -12.23 5.28
CA ALA A 116 9.74 -11.27 6.24
C ALA A 116 8.65 -10.60 7.11
N LEU A 117 7.42 -10.43 6.60
CA LEU A 117 6.28 -9.94 7.41
C LEU A 117 5.92 -10.87 8.58
N ALA A 118 6.26 -12.16 8.49
CA ALA A 118 5.99 -13.15 9.54
C ALA A 118 7.03 -13.13 10.68
N LYS A 119 8.13 -12.37 10.55
CA LYS A 119 9.23 -12.34 11.53
C LYS A 119 8.97 -11.33 12.65
N ASP A 120 8.11 -11.70 13.60
CA ASP A 120 7.69 -10.82 14.71
C ASP A 120 8.83 -10.36 15.62
N SER A 121 9.95 -11.10 15.65
CA SER A 121 11.16 -10.71 16.38
C SER A 121 11.96 -9.59 15.70
N CYS A 122 11.61 -9.20 14.48
CA CYS A 122 12.39 -8.30 13.63
C CYS A 122 11.53 -7.14 13.09
N PRO A 123 11.06 -6.20 13.93
CA PRO A 123 10.15 -5.14 13.52
C PRO A 123 10.73 -4.19 12.47
N SER A 124 12.03 -3.92 12.48
CA SER A 124 12.69 -3.12 11.45
C SER A 124 12.62 -3.80 10.07
N LEU A 125 12.79 -5.12 10.04
CA LEU A 125 12.66 -5.90 8.81
C LEU A 125 11.20 -5.95 8.33
N GLN A 126 10.24 -6.15 9.25
CA GLN A 126 8.81 -6.09 8.94
C GLN A 126 8.41 -4.74 8.35
N PHE A 127 8.91 -3.64 8.92
CA PHE A 127 8.65 -2.29 8.43
C PHE A 127 9.15 -2.08 6.99
N GLU A 128 10.41 -2.41 6.72
CA GLU A 128 11.01 -2.24 5.38
C GLU A 128 10.34 -3.16 4.34
N ALA A 129 10.03 -4.40 4.73
CA ALA A 129 9.32 -5.35 3.86
C ALA A 129 7.89 -4.89 3.56
N ALA A 130 7.16 -4.44 4.58
CA ALA A 130 5.82 -3.90 4.41
C ALA A 130 5.83 -2.69 3.48
N TRP A 131 6.78 -1.77 3.65
CA TRP A 131 6.90 -0.59 2.79
C TRP A 131 7.23 -0.97 1.33
N ALA A 132 8.18 -1.88 1.12
CA ALA A 132 8.50 -2.38 -0.22
C ALA A 132 7.27 -2.99 -0.90
N LEU A 133 6.50 -3.82 -0.18
CA LEU A 133 5.26 -4.40 -0.69
C LEU A 133 4.15 -3.36 -0.94
N THR A 134 4.03 -2.33 -0.10
CA THR A 134 3.12 -1.19 -0.33
C THR A 134 3.41 -0.49 -1.65
N ASN A 135 4.69 -0.32 -1.99
CA ASN A 135 5.10 0.27 -3.27
C ASN A 135 4.70 -0.64 -4.45
N ILE A 136 4.82 -1.97 -4.33
CA ILE A 136 4.36 -2.91 -5.37
C ILE A 136 2.84 -2.85 -5.52
N ALA A 137 2.08 -2.85 -4.42
CA ALA A 137 0.62 -2.70 -4.43
C ALA A 137 0.13 -1.34 -4.98
N SER A 138 1.00 -0.34 -5.09
CA SER A 138 0.67 0.96 -5.71
C SER A 138 0.74 0.94 -7.25
N GLY A 139 1.15 -0.20 -7.81
CA GLY A 139 1.35 -0.44 -9.21
C GLY A 139 0.08 -0.83 -9.97
N THR A 140 0.18 -1.79 -10.89
CA THR A 140 -0.95 -2.30 -11.69
C THR A 140 -1.74 -3.36 -10.92
N ALA A 141 -2.92 -3.72 -11.43
CA ALA A 141 -3.72 -4.81 -10.87
C ALA A 141 -2.98 -6.16 -10.91
N GLU A 142 -2.22 -6.42 -11.97
CA GLU A 142 -1.39 -7.64 -12.09
C GLU A 142 -0.30 -7.67 -11.02
N GLN A 143 0.36 -6.54 -10.76
CA GLN A 143 1.37 -6.42 -9.69
C GLN A 143 0.73 -6.62 -8.32
N THR A 144 -0.47 -6.09 -8.10
CA THR A 144 -1.22 -6.31 -6.86
C THR A 144 -1.64 -7.77 -6.70
N ASP A 145 -2.05 -8.45 -7.77
CA ASP A 145 -2.41 -9.86 -7.73
C ASP A 145 -1.23 -10.74 -7.28
N THR A 146 0.01 -10.40 -7.67
CA THR A 146 1.19 -11.15 -7.20
C THR A 146 1.33 -11.18 -5.68
N LEU A 147 0.93 -10.11 -4.98
CA LEU A 147 0.94 -10.04 -3.52
C LEU A 147 -0.14 -10.92 -2.91
N ILE A 148 -1.30 -11.00 -3.57
CA ILE A 148 -2.42 -11.83 -3.15
C ILE A 148 -2.05 -13.30 -3.27
N GLN A 149 -1.51 -13.70 -4.42
CA GLN A 149 -1.04 -15.07 -4.65
C GLN A 149 0.08 -15.46 -3.69
N ALA A 150 0.92 -14.51 -3.28
CA ALA A 150 1.95 -14.74 -2.27
C ALA A 150 1.42 -14.83 -0.83
N GLY A 151 0.14 -14.54 -0.58
CA GLY A 151 -0.47 -14.63 0.76
C GLY A 151 -0.18 -13.41 1.66
N ALA A 152 0.05 -12.24 1.08
CA ALA A 152 0.38 -11.04 1.86
C ALA A 152 -0.78 -10.51 2.72
N VAL A 153 -2.04 -10.64 2.24
CA VAL A 153 -3.22 -10.01 2.87
C VAL A 153 -3.44 -10.46 4.33
N PRO A 154 -3.48 -11.76 4.67
CA PRO A 154 -3.64 -12.18 6.07
C PRO A 154 -2.51 -11.70 6.98
N LEU A 155 -1.27 -11.60 6.46
CA LEU A 155 -0.13 -11.11 7.22
C LEU A 155 -0.26 -9.61 7.50
N PHE A 156 -0.66 -8.81 6.52
CA PHE A 156 -0.93 -7.38 6.78
C PHE A 156 -2.06 -7.18 7.79
N VAL A 157 -3.16 -7.95 7.70
CA VAL A 157 -4.25 -7.86 8.70
C VAL A 157 -3.73 -8.18 10.10
N ARG A 158 -2.86 -9.18 10.24
CA ARG A 158 -2.21 -9.52 11.51
C ARG A 158 -1.31 -8.38 12.03
N LEU A 159 -0.57 -7.73 11.14
CA LEU A 159 0.33 -6.61 11.48
C LEU A 159 -0.40 -5.36 11.97
N LEU A 160 -1.72 -5.23 11.74
CA LEU A 160 -2.55 -4.18 12.37
C LEU A 160 -2.59 -4.30 13.89
N GLY A 161 -2.28 -5.47 14.45
CA GLY A 161 -2.14 -5.70 15.88
C GLY A 161 -0.72 -5.55 16.42
N SER A 162 0.23 -5.08 15.60
CA SER A 162 1.63 -4.92 16.02
C SER A 162 1.76 -3.88 17.14
N SER A 163 2.66 -4.14 18.11
CA SER A 163 3.08 -3.16 19.11
C SER A 163 3.91 -2.01 18.51
N HIS A 164 4.36 -2.16 17.26
CA HIS A 164 5.17 -1.17 16.55
C HIS A 164 4.29 -0.33 15.63
N ALA A 165 4.05 0.92 16.01
CA ALA A 165 3.14 1.83 15.31
C ALA A 165 3.49 2.02 13.83
N ASN A 166 4.79 2.11 13.50
CA ASN A 166 5.27 2.24 12.12
C ASN A 166 4.96 1.00 11.26
N VAL A 167 5.05 -0.21 11.82
CA VAL A 167 4.69 -1.46 11.14
C VAL A 167 3.18 -1.51 10.91
N CYS A 168 2.41 -1.18 11.94
CA CYS A 168 0.96 -1.08 11.86
C CYS A 168 0.53 -0.09 10.76
N GLU A 169 1.11 1.10 10.75
CA GLU A 169 0.85 2.12 9.74
C GLU A 169 1.12 1.58 8.33
N GLN A 170 2.31 1.00 8.09
CA GLN A 170 2.62 0.42 6.76
C GLN A 170 1.64 -0.69 6.34
N ALA A 171 1.18 -1.52 7.28
CA ALA A 171 0.18 -2.53 7.00
C ALA A 171 -1.18 -1.92 6.59
N VAL A 172 -1.60 -0.83 7.23
CA VAL A 172 -2.79 -0.08 6.84
C VAL A 172 -2.65 0.48 5.42
N TRP A 173 -1.50 1.09 5.10
CA TRP A 173 -1.21 1.61 3.75
C TRP A 173 -1.27 0.51 2.68
N ALA A 174 -0.64 -0.64 2.93
CA ALA A 174 -0.65 -1.78 2.02
C ALA A 174 -2.08 -2.28 1.75
N LEU A 175 -2.86 -2.50 2.82
CA LEU A 175 -4.25 -2.97 2.71
C LEU A 175 -5.15 -1.94 2.02
N GLY A 176 -4.91 -0.65 2.23
CA GLY A 176 -5.60 0.45 1.55
C GLY A 176 -5.34 0.45 0.04
N ASN A 177 -4.10 0.21 -0.40
CA ASN A 177 -3.76 0.08 -1.82
C ASN A 177 -4.46 -1.14 -2.44
N ILE A 178 -4.37 -2.30 -1.79
CA ILE A 178 -4.99 -3.55 -2.27
C ILE A 178 -6.53 -3.41 -2.37
N ALA A 179 -7.19 -2.96 -1.30
CA ALA A 179 -8.64 -2.77 -1.29
C ALA A 179 -9.08 -1.66 -2.27
N GLY A 180 -8.20 -0.70 -2.55
CA GLY A 180 -8.43 0.38 -3.49
C GLY A 180 -8.45 -0.05 -4.95
N ASP A 181 -7.89 -1.21 -5.29
CA ASP A 181 -7.72 -1.67 -6.68
C ASP A 181 -8.98 -2.32 -7.27
N GLY A 182 -9.98 -2.63 -6.44
CA GLY A 182 -11.33 -2.94 -6.94
C GLY A 182 -12.26 -3.59 -5.90
N PRO A 183 -13.56 -3.73 -6.22
CA PRO A 183 -14.53 -4.35 -5.33
C PRO A 183 -14.14 -5.76 -4.89
N SER A 184 -13.65 -6.59 -5.81
CA SER A 184 -13.23 -7.97 -5.51
C SER A 184 -12.09 -8.00 -4.47
N LEU A 185 -11.13 -7.09 -4.59
CA LEU A 185 -9.99 -7.02 -3.67
C LEU A 185 -10.36 -6.37 -2.33
N ARG A 186 -11.28 -5.40 -2.34
CA ARG A 186 -11.88 -4.90 -1.10
C ARG A 186 -12.60 -6.02 -0.36
N ASP A 187 -13.42 -6.80 -1.04
CA ASP A 187 -14.19 -7.89 -0.44
C ASP A 187 -13.25 -8.99 0.09
N LEU A 188 -12.14 -9.27 -0.61
CA LEU A 188 -11.06 -10.15 -0.14
C LEU A 188 -10.45 -9.65 1.18
N VAL A 189 -10.12 -8.36 1.27
CA VAL A 189 -9.54 -7.74 2.47
C VAL A 189 -10.55 -7.74 3.64
N LEU A 190 -11.85 -7.56 3.36
CA LEU A 190 -12.91 -7.70 4.35
C LEU A 190 -13.04 -9.14 4.85
N GLN A 191 -13.02 -10.13 3.94
CA GLN A 191 -13.07 -11.55 4.29
C GLN A 191 -11.85 -12.00 5.09
N ALA A 192 -10.69 -11.36 4.88
CA ALA A 192 -9.49 -11.57 5.70
C ALA A 192 -9.61 -10.99 7.13
N GLY A 193 -10.71 -10.32 7.47
CA GLY A 193 -11.02 -9.92 8.84
C GLY A 193 -10.46 -8.55 9.27
N ILE A 194 -10.21 -7.63 8.32
CA ILE A 194 -9.62 -6.32 8.60
C ILE A 194 -10.43 -5.44 9.57
N LEU A 195 -11.76 -5.58 9.61
CA LEU A 195 -12.66 -4.60 10.26
C LEU A 195 -12.37 -4.44 11.75
N LYS A 196 -12.24 -5.56 12.49
CA LYS A 196 -12.05 -5.51 13.94
C LYS A 196 -10.69 -4.88 14.32
N PRO A 197 -9.55 -5.27 13.72
CA PRO A 197 -8.27 -4.59 13.94
C PRO A 197 -8.32 -3.10 13.54
N LEU A 198 -8.89 -2.76 12.39
CA LEU A 198 -8.93 -1.37 11.91
C LEU A 198 -9.76 -0.46 12.84
N LEU A 199 -10.90 -0.94 13.33
CA LEU A 199 -11.71 -0.20 14.31
C LEU A 199 -10.99 0.00 15.65
N ALA A 200 -10.15 -0.94 16.07
CA ALA A 200 -9.34 -0.78 17.27
C ALA A 200 -8.29 0.33 17.14
N LEU A 201 -7.80 0.58 15.91
CA LEU A 201 -6.87 1.67 15.60
C LEU A 201 -7.56 3.03 15.45
N ALA A 202 -8.86 3.07 15.16
CA ALA A 202 -9.62 4.29 14.91
C ALA A 202 -10.10 5.02 16.19
N ARG A 203 -9.54 4.70 17.36
CA ARG A 203 -9.94 5.32 18.64
C ARG A 203 -9.56 6.80 18.67
N PRO A 204 -10.33 7.67 19.37
CA PRO A 204 -10.14 9.13 19.33
C PRO A 204 -8.75 9.63 19.76
N ASP A 205 -8.02 8.82 20.53
CA ASP A 205 -6.69 9.15 21.06
C ASP A 205 -5.55 8.62 20.17
N ALA A 206 -5.89 7.96 19.05
CA ALA A 206 -4.91 7.48 18.10
C ALA A 206 -4.30 8.66 17.32
N PRO A 207 -2.97 8.66 17.09
CA PRO A 207 -2.34 9.70 16.27
C PRO A 207 -3.05 9.77 14.91
N ALA A 208 -3.17 11.00 14.37
CA ALA A 208 -3.97 11.41 13.20
C ALA A 208 -3.71 10.67 11.86
N ILE A 209 -2.96 9.56 11.91
CA ILE A 209 -2.51 8.69 10.83
C ILE A 209 -3.68 7.98 10.13
N LEU A 210 -4.82 7.79 10.81
CA LEU A 210 -6.01 7.19 10.18
C LEU A 210 -6.62 8.08 9.07
N CYS A 211 -6.34 9.40 9.08
CA CYS A 211 -6.86 10.34 8.07
C CYS A 211 -6.15 10.25 6.71
N MET A 212 -5.01 9.53 6.62
CA MET A 212 -4.31 9.31 5.34
C MET A 212 -4.68 7.98 4.67
N VAL A 213 -5.37 7.09 5.38
CA VAL A 213 -6.01 5.95 4.76
C VAL A 213 -7.12 6.50 3.90
N ARG A 214 -6.97 6.38 2.58
CA ARG A 214 -8.10 6.50 1.65
C ARG A 214 -9.01 5.29 1.89
N VAL A 215 -9.69 5.23 3.04
CA VAL A 215 -10.96 4.54 3.19
C VAL A 215 -11.95 5.47 2.51
N PRO A 216 -12.33 5.25 1.23
CA PRO A 216 -13.47 5.99 0.69
C PRO A 216 -14.62 5.78 1.68
N GLU A 217 -15.35 6.85 1.98
CA GLU A 217 -16.51 6.88 2.90
C GLU A 217 -17.53 5.75 2.66
N GLU A 218 -17.43 5.04 1.54
CA GLU A 218 -18.22 3.87 1.15
C GLU A 218 -18.01 2.60 2.01
N ILE A 219 -16.95 2.50 2.84
CA ILE A 219 -16.79 1.34 3.77
C ILE A 219 -17.46 1.58 5.13
N MET A 220 -17.80 2.84 5.47
CA MET A 220 -18.51 3.16 6.72
C MET A 220 -20.03 3.35 6.52
N ALA A 221 -20.51 3.40 5.27
CA ALA A 221 -21.93 3.44 4.93
C ALA A 221 -22.47 2.02 4.69
N GLY A 222 -22.53 1.24 5.75
CA GLY A 222 -23.15 -0.08 5.80
C GLY A 222 -24.21 -0.15 6.89
N ASP A 223 -25.11 0.84 6.92
CA ASP A 223 -26.54 0.78 7.28
C ASP A 223 -27.19 2.16 7.05
#